data_AF-A0A852ZFM8-F1
#
_entry.id   AF-A0A852ZFM8-F1
#
_cell.length_a   1.000
_cell.length_b   1.000
_cell.length_c   1.000
_cell.angle_alpha   90.00
_cell.angle_beta   90.00
_cell.angle_gamma   90.00
#
_symmetry.space_group_name_H-M   'P 1'
#
loop_
_entity.id
_entity.type
_entity.pdbx_description
1 polymer ?
#
loop_
_entity_poly.entity_id
_entity_poly.type
_entity_poly.pdbx_seq_one_letter_code
_entity_poly.pdbx_strand_id
1 'polypeptide(L)'
;MIEPYVGSRAVRSSRLASIAGNPDPSLVTAVRVELADGRTDYVVSSLDDNRTYLIDDVLRFRGRFGWLRIQGRSVTCRYKLGTKLLELVNESRPAAAPALTGRVTSFTGELSLTNEIVITHDPVPGRLADTVSRLVGSWIHVANDGERNACYRIETVEVVGRDQLRLGLGAQTLVRSLADPTNADGGYTHDVANEAAITVPLGYEG
;
A
#
# COMPACT_ATOMS: atom_id res chain seq x y z
N MET A 1 -27.15 -11.83 -12.86
CA MET A 1 -26.11 -12.63 -12.17
C MET A 1 -26.31 -14.08 -12.56
N ILE A 2 -25.25 -14.79 -12.93
CA ILE A 2 -25.30 -16.22 -13.26
C ILE A 2 -24.26 -16.90 -12.38
N GLU A 3 -24.67 -17.92 -11.60
CA GLU A 3 -23.75 -18.76 -10.82
C GLU A 3 -23.76 -20.17 -11.43
N PRO A 4 -22.70 -20.58 -12.14
CA PRO A 4 -22.49 -21.99 -12.48
C PRO A 4 -21.92 -22.73 -11.27
N TYR A 5 -22.51 -23.87 -10.88
CA TYR A 5 -21.98 -24.73 -9.82
C TYR A 5 -22.20 -26.22 -10.13
N VAL A 6 -21.33 -27.06 -9.59
CA VAL A 6 -21.47 -28.53 -9.56
C VAL A 6 -21.29 -28.98 -8.10
N GLY A 7 -22.28 -29.65 -7.53
CA GLY A 7 -22.29 -30.03 -6.11
C GLY A 7 -23.05 -29.02 -5.25
N SER A 8 -22.35 -28.31 -4.36
CA SER A 8 -22.96 -27.33 -3.43
C SER A 8 -22.85 -25.89 -3.96
N ARG A 9 -23.91 -25.10 -3.74
CA ARG A 9 -23.92 -23.66 -4.06
C ARG A 9 -22.91 -22.89 -3.20
N ALA A 10 -22.20 -21.96 -3.81
CA ALA A 10 -21.29 -21.06 -3.10
C ALA A 10 -22.02 -19.79 -2.65
N VAL A 11 -23.01 -19.33 -3.43
CA VAL A 11 -23.88 -18.21 -3.07
C VAL A 11 -24.91 -18.65 -2.04
N ARG A 12 -24.88 -17.99 -0.88
CA ARG A 12 -25.89 -18.10 0.16
C ARG A 12 -27.12 -17.25 -0.18
N SER A 13 -26.91 -16.02 -0.62
CA SER A 13 -28.00 -15.12 -1.00
C SER A 13 -27.56 -14.13 -2.07
N SER A 14 -28.49 -13.73 -2.94
CA SER A 14 -28.31 -12.62 -3.87
C SER A 14 -29.58 -11.79 -3.90
N ARG A 15 -29.46 -10.49 -3.64
CA ARG A 15 -30.61 -9.58 -3.62
C ARG A 15 -30.23 -8.21 -4.15
N LEU A 16 -31.24 -7.44 -4.56
CA LEU A 16 -31.07 -6.00 -4.74
C LEU A 16 -30.68 -5.39 -3.39
N ALA A 17 -29.60 -4.61 -3.39
CA ALA A 17 -29.23 -3.80 -2.25
C ALA A 17 -30.13 -2.57 -2.20
N SER A 18 -30.45 -2.12 -1.00
CA SER A 18 -31.20 -0.88 -0.82
C SER A 18 -30.31 0.32 -1.18
N ILE A 19 -30.90 1.33 -1.82
CA ILE A 19 -30.20 2.57 -2.17
C ILE A 19 -30.97 3.72 -1.54
N ALA A 20 -30.28 4.51 -0.71
CA ALA A 20 -30.91 5.63 0.00
C ALA A 20 -31.57 6.61 -0.97
N GLY A 21 -32.78 7.04 -0.64
CA GLY A 21 -33.60 7.91 -1.49
C GLY A 21 -34.33 7.21 -2.63
N ASN A 22 -34.28 5.87 -2.71
CA ASN A 22 -35.01 5.03 -3.66
C ASN A 22 -34.98 5.57 -5.11
N PRO A 23 -33.79 5.75 -5.70
CA PRO A 23 -33.66 6.22 -7.07
C PRO A 23 -34.27 5.24 -8.08
N ASP A 24 -34.53 5.73 -9.28
CA ASP A 24 -35.01 4.92 -10.40
C ASP A 24 -34.02 3.76 -10.70
N PRO A 25 -34.47 2.49 -10.65
CA PRO A 25 -33.63 1.34 -10.94
C PRO A 25 -33.00 1.34 -12.34
N SER A 26 -33.60 2.05 -13.30
CA SER A 26 -33.03 2.22 -14.65
C SER A 26 -31.80 3.14 -14.68
N LEU A 27 -31.63 3.98 -13.66
CA LEU A 27 -30.49 4.90 -13.52
C LEU A 27 -29.37 4.32 -12.65
N VAL A 28 -29.72 3.55 -11.62
CA VAL A 28 -28.76 2.94 -10.71
C VAL A 28 -29.31 1.65 -10.14
N THR A 29 -28.46 0.62 -10.11
CA THR A 29 -28.80 -0.66 -9.49
C THR A 29 -27.59 -1.15 -8.70
N ALA A 30 -27.87 -1.68 -7.51
CA ALA A 30 -26.88 -2.34 -6.67
C ALA A 30 -27.36 -3.75 -6.32
N VAL A 31 -26.46 -4.72 -6.41
CA VAL A 31 -26.70 -6.11 -6.03
C VAL A 31 -25.75 -6.46 -4.90
N ARG A 32 -26.30 -7.10 -3.86
CA ARG A 32 -25.55 -7.69 -2.76
C ARG A 32 -25.58 -9.20 -2.89
N VAL A 33 -24.40 -9.80 -2.90
CA VAL A 33 -24.21 -11.25 -2.97
C VAL A 33 -23.48 -11.68 -1.72
N GLU A 34 -24.04 -12.63 -0.98
CA GLU A 34 -23.39 -13.26 0.16
C GLU A 34 -23.02 -14.70 -0.18
N LEU A 35 -21.83 -15.11 0.20
CA LEU A 35 -21.38 -16.48 0.06
C LEU A 35 -21.41 -17.22 1.39
N ALA A 36 -21.38 -18.55 1.31
CA ALA A 36 -21.41 -19.44 2.46
C ALA A 36 -20.20 -19.26 3.40
N ASP A 37 -19.06 -18.79 2.87
CA ASP A 37 -17.82 -18.51 3.61
C ASP A 37 -17.83 -17.15 4.36
N GLY A 38 -18.96 -16.44 4.34
CA GLY A 38 -19.12 -15.13 4.96
C GLY A 38 -18.64 -13.95 4.11
N ARG A 39 -18.13 -14.20 2.89
CA ARG A 39 -17.80 -13.14 1.94
C ARG A 39 -19.06 -12.43 1.46
N THR A 40 -18.98 -11.11 1.33
CA THR A 40 -20.04 -10.28 0.73
C THR A 40 -19.46 -9.50 -0.44
N ASP A 41 -20.09 -9.61 -1.60
CA ASP A 41 -19.76 -8.85 -2.80
C ASP A 41 -20.89 -7.85 -3.09
N TYR A 42 -20.55 -6.57 -3.26
CA TYR A 42 -21.44 -5.52 -3.75
C TYR A 42 -21.08 -5.18 -5.19
N VAL A 43 -22.04 -5.28 -6.10
CA VAL A 43 -21.89 -4.85 -7.51
C VAL A 43 -22.84 -3.70 -7.75
N VAL A 44 -22.31 -2.59 -8.24
CA VAL A 44 -23.06 -1.34 -8.44
C VAL A 44 -22.84 -0.85 -9.86
N SER A 45 -23.93 -0.46 -10.52
CA SER A 45 -23.91 0.17 -11.84
C SER A 45 -24.77 1.43 -11.81
N SER A 46 -24.30 2.53 -12.40
CA SER A 46 -25.07 3.76 -12.55
C SER A 46 -24.81 4.45 -13.88
N LEU A 47 -25.84 5.14 -14.38
CA LEU A 47 -25.76 6.04 -15.53
C LEU A 47 -25.35 7.47 -15.15
N ASP A 48 -25.41 7.84 -13.87
CA ASP A 48 -24.99 9.14 -13.34
C ASP A 48 -23.70 8.97 -12.51
N ASP A 49 -22.57 9.36 -13.09
CA ASP A 49 -21.25 9.25 -12.45
C ASP A 49 -20.87 10.45 -11.56
N ASN A 50 -21.80 11.39 -11.33
CA ASN A 50 -21.60 12.57 -10.48
C ASN A 50 -22.38 12.50 -9.18
N ARG A 51 -23.51 11.78 -9.15
CA ARG A 51 -24.28 11.57 -7.93
C ARG A 51 -23.63 10.54 -7.01
N THR A 52 -23.61 10.83 -5.71
CA THR A 52 -23.18 9.88 -4.69
C THR A 52 -24.39 9.11 -4.17
N TYR A 53 -24.29 7.79 -4.17
CA TYR A 53 -25.30 6.86 -3.67
C TYR A 53 -24.80 6.20 -2.39
N LEU A 54 -25.72 6.02 -1.45
CA LEU A 54 -25.50 5.26 -0.22
C LEU A 54 -26.26 3.94 -0.35
N ILE A 55 -25.54 2.82 -0.22
CA ILE A 55 -26.04 1.47 -0.50
C ILE A 55 -26.03 0.67 0.80
N ASP A 56 -27.18 0.12 1.18
CA ASP A 56 -27.41 -0.63 2.43
C ASP A 56 -26.90 0.10 3.69
N ASP A 57 -26.80 1.43 3.66
CA ASP A 57 -26.16 2.26 4.69
C ASP A 57 -24.70 1.89 5.04
N VAL A 58 -24.07 1.05 4.21
CA VAL A 58 -22.72 0.52 4.43
C VAL A 58 -21.70 0.95 3.38
N LEU A 59 -22.13 1.32 2.18
CA LEU A 59 -21.26 1.61 1.04
C LEU A 59 -21.60 2.97 0.41
N ARG A 60 -20.59 3.82 0.21
CA ARG A 60 -20.70 5.05 -0.60
C ARG A 60 -20.14 4.79 -2.00
N PHE A 61 -20.95 5.08 -3.02
CA PHE A 61 -20.61 4.87 -4.42
C PHE A 61 -20.87 6.14 -5.26
N ARG A 62 -19.92 6.49 -6.13
CA ARG A 62 -20.11 7.51 -7.18
C ARG A 62 -19.32 7.08 -8.41
N GLY A 63 -19.99 6.77 -9.51
CA GLY A 63 -19.33 6.23 -10.69
C GLY A 63 -20.24 5.48 -11.64
N ARG A 64 -19.63 4.91 -12.69
CA ARG A 64 -20.32 4.06 -13.67
C ARG A 64 -20.48 2.63 -13.20
N PHE A 65 -19.40 2.01 -12.75
CA PHE A 65 -19.43 0.62 -12.28
C PHE A 65 -18.41 0.38 -11.17
N GLY A 66 -18.86 -0.30 -10.11
CA GLY A 66 -18.03 -0.67 -8.98
C GLY A 66 -18.34 -2.07 -8.49
N TRP A 67 -17.29 -2.81 -8.15
CA TRP A 67 -17.42 -4.06 -7.42
C TRP A 67 -16.55 -4.01 -6.17
N LEU A 68 -17.17 -4.24 -5.02
CA LEU A 68 -16.53 -4.22 -3.71
C LEU A 68 -16.70 -5.58 -3.05
N ARG A 69 -15.59 -6.19 -2.63
CA ARG A 69 -15.59 -7.45 -1.88
C ARG A 69 -15.22 -7.20 -0.43
N ILE A 70 -16.02 -7.75 0.48
CA ILE A 70 -15.87 -7.63 1.92
C ILE A 70 -15.73 -9.04 2.52
N GLN A 71 -14.74 -9.22 3.39
CA GLN A 71 -14.60 -10.41 4.23
C GLN A 71 -14.62 -9.95 5.70
N GLY A 72 -15.63 -10.38 6.46
CA GLY A 72 -15.84 -9.89 7.81
C GLY A 72 -16.12 -8.37 7.82
N ARG A 73 -15.18 -7.57 8.35
CA ARG A 73 -15.27 -6.09 8.40
C ARG A 73 -14.33 -5.38 7.43
N SER A 74 -13.52 -6.13 6.68
CA SER A 74 -12.47 -5.56 5.84
C SER A 74 -12.84 -5.67 4.37
N VAL A 75 -12.51 -4.63 3.61
CA VAL A 75 -12.55 -4.70 2.15
C VAL A 75 -11.32 -5.46 1.67
N THR A 76 -11.53 -6.51 0.88
CA THR A 76 -10.46 -7.35 0.33
C THR A 76 -10.23 -7.15 -1.16
N CYS A 77 -11.18 -6.56 -1.88
CA CYS A 77 -11.01 -6.20 -3.28
C CYS A 77 -11.92 -5.04 -3.68
N ARG A 78 -11.41 -4.19 -4.58
CA ARG A 78 -12.15 -3.17 -5.31
C ARG A 78 -11.86 -3.28 -6.78
N TYR A 79 -12.90 -3.28 -7.58
CA TYR A 79 -12.82 -3.03 -9.01
C TYR A 79 -13.62 -1.79 -9.34
N LYS A 80 -13.01 -0.86 -10.08
CA LYS A 80 -13.57 0.43 -10.44
C LYS A 80 -13.49 0.60 -11.95
N LEU A 81 -14.60 0.91 -12.60
CA LEU A 81 -14.63 1.34 -13.98
C LEU A 81 -15.45 2.64 -14.05
N GLY A 82 -14.77 3.76 -14.38
CA GLY A 82 -15.39 5.08 -14.35
C GLY A 82 -15.93 5.48 -12.96
N THR A 83 -15.26 5.04 -11.89
CA THR A 83 -15.73 5.21 -10.51
C THR A 83 -14.84 6.13 -9.70
N LYS A 84 -15.44 7.19 -9.15
CA LYS A 84 -14.80 8.26 -8.37
C LYS A 84 -14.84 7.97 -6.86
N LEU A 85 -15.79 7.17 -6.40
CA LEU A 85 -15.93 6.79 -4.98
C LEU A 85 -16.47 5.35 -4.88
N LEU A 86 -15.82 4.51 -4.08
CA LEU A 86 -16.27 3.13 -3.76
C LEU A 86 -15.66 2.70 -2.42
N GLU A 87 -16.32 3.05 -1.32
CA GLU A 87 -15.76 2.96 0.04
C GLU A 87 -16.84 2.58 1.06
N LEU A 88 -16.46 1.86 2.13
CA LEU A 88 -17.42 1.61 3.22
C LEU A 88 -17.69 2.90 4.02
N VAL A 89 -18.90 3.03 4.53
CA VAL A 89 -19.34 4.22 5.30
C VAL A 89 -18.45 4.44 6.52
N ASN A 90 -18.09 3.33 7.18
CA ASN A 90 -17.22 3.28 8.36
C ASN A 90 -15.85 2.73 8.01
N GLU A 91 -15.41 2.89 6.76
CA GLU A 91 -14.07 2.51 6.41
C GLU A 91 -13.07 3.42 7.13
N SER A 92 -12.45 2.89 8.18
CA SER A 92 -11.24 3.49 8.72
C SER A 92 -10.13 3.20 7.72
N ARG A 93 -9.97 4.08 6.73
CA ARG A 93 -8.74 4.12 5.95
C ARG A 93 -7.68 4.68 6.91
N PRO A 94 -6.70 3.89 7.38
CA PRO A 94 -5.58 4.51 8.07
C PRO A 94 -5.04 5.56 7.10
N ALA A 95 -4.87 6.80 7.58
CA ALA A 95 -4.22 7.83 6.79
C ALA A 95 -2.89 7.21 6.32
N ALA A 96 -2.78 6.94 5.01
CA ALA A 96 -1.58 6.36 4.48
C ALA A 96 -0.46 7.35 4.82
N ALA A 97 0.55 6.91 5.57
CA ALA A 97 1.65 7.80 5.88
C ALA A 97 2.21 8.36 4.57
N PRO A 98 2.43 9.69 4.46
CA PRO A 98 2.97 10.30 3.27
C PRO A 98 4.44 9.89 3.06
N ALA A 99 5.12 9.50 4.14
CA ALA A 99 6.46 8.95 4.12
C ALA A 99 6.67 7.98 5.28
N LEU A 100 7.62 7.06 5.13
CA LEU A 100 8.26 6.38 6.24
C LEU A 100 9.44 7.23 6.71
N THR A 101 9.51 7.55 8.01
CA THR A 101 10.65 8.24 8.63
C THR A 101 11.33 7.34 9.65
N GLY A 102 12.57 7.66 9.99
CA GLY A 102 13.35 6.85 10.91
C GLY A 102 14.83 7.20 10.93
N ARG A 103 15.66 6.23 11.30
CA ARG A 103 17.12 6.34 11.35
C ARG A 103 17.81 5.09 10.83
N VAL A 104 19.01 5.26 10.28
CA VAL A 104 19.91 4.16 9.94
C VAL A 104 20.50 3.55 11.21
N THR A 105 20.47 2.23 11.32
CA THR A 105 21.15 1.48 12.39
C THR A 105 22.41 0.79 11.92
N SER A 106 22.42 0.28 10.69
CA SER A 106 23.61 -0.30 10.05
C SER A 106 23.47 -0.32 8.53
N PHE A 107 24.58 -0.46 7.82
CA PHE A 107 24.58 -0.55 6.36
C PHE A 107 25.80 -1.33 5.85
N THR A 108 25.79 -1.69 4.57
CA THR A 108 26.94 -2.33 3.91
C THR A 108 28.11 -1.35 3.76
N GLY A 109 29.16 -1.52 4.57
CA GLY A 109 30.33 -0.65 4.57
C GLY A 109 31.43 -0.99 3.57
N GLU A 110 31.45 -2.23 3.08
CA GLU A 110 32.46 -2.73 2.13
C GLU A 110 31.92 -2.71 0.69
N LEU A 111 32.81 -2.79 -0.30
CA LEU A 111 32.40 -2.98 -1.69
C LEU A 111 31.67 -4.32 -1.85
N SER A 112 30.41 -4.25 -2.25
CA SER A 112 29.54 -5.41 -2.40
C SER A 112 28.66 -5.30 -3.64
N LEU A 113 28.34 -6.46 -4.24
CA LEU A 113 27.33 -6.56 -5.31
C LEU A 113 25.90 -6.50 -4.78
N THR A 114 25.73 -6.68 -3.47
CA THR A 114 24.44 -6.61 -2.78
C THR A 114 24.60 -5.76 -1.52
N ASN A 115 23.93 -4.62 -1.51
CA ASN A 115 24.01 -3.63 -0.45
C ASN A 115 22.68 -3.54 0.29
N GLU A 116 22.76 -3.27 1.59
CA GLU A 116 21.59 -3.10 2.44
C GLU A 116 21.75 -1.93 3.40
N ILE A 117 20.62 -1.36 3.79
CA ILE A 117 20.51 -0.44 4.92
C ILE A 117 19.49 -1.04 5.89
N VAL A 118 19.89 -1.19 7.15
CA VAL A 118 18.98 -1.49 8.25
C VAL A 118 18.57 -0.17 8.89
N ILE A 119 17.27 0.00 9.09
CA ILE A 119 16.70 1.20 9.71
C ILE A 119 15.85 0.83 10.92
N THR A 120 15.78 1.74 11.89
CA THR A 120 14.64 1.86 12.80
C THR A 120 13.65 2.85 12.23
N HIS A 121 12.36 2.54 12.26
CA HIS A 121 11.31 3.43 11.76
C HIS A 121 10.45 4.02 12.87
N ASP A 122 9.93 5.23 12.62
CA ASP A 122 8.95 5.85 13.49
C ASP A 122 7.60 5.09 13.42
N PRO A 123 6.71 5.26 14.42
CA PRO A 123 5.39 4.65 14.39
C PRO A 123 4.62 4.98 13.10
N VAL A 124 4.17 3.94 12.38
CA VAL A 124 3.38 4.10 11.16
C VAL A 124 1.88 3.95 11.46
N PRO A 125 0.99 4.74 10.81
CA PRO A 125 -0.44 4.52 10.89
C PRO A 125 -0.83 3.18 10.24
N GLY A 126 -1.74 2.44 10.87
CA GLY A 126 -2.26 1.19 10.32
C GLY A 126 -1.34 -0.02 10.54
N ARG A 127 -1.40 -1.01 9.65
CA ARG A 127 -0.58 -2.22 9.75
C ARG A 127 0.76 -1.98 9.06
N LEU A 128 1.87 -2.36 9.72
CA LEU A 128 3.21 -2.25 9.14
C LEU A 128 3.30 -2.93 7.76
N ALA A 129 2.62 -4.06 7.57
CA ALA A 129 2.57 -4.78 6.29
C ALA A 129 2.06 -3.91 5.12
N ASP A 130 1.12 -3.00 5.38
CA ASP A 130 0.56 -2.10 4.36
C ASP A 130 1.59 -1.03 3.94
N THR A 131 2.46 -0.61 4.86
CA THR A 131 3.58 0.27 4.58
C THR A 131 4.69 -0.48 3.84
N VAL A 132 5.05 -1.68 4.30
CA VAL A 132 6.11 -2.51 3.69
C VAL A 132 5.85 -2.80 2.22
N SER A 133 4.60 -3.11 1.84
CA SER A 133 4.24 -3.36 0.45
C SER A 133 4.44 -2.15 -0.48
N ARG A 134 4.48 -0.93 0.07
CA ARG A 134 4.69 0.32 -0.67
C ARG A 134 6.17 0.75 -0.73
N LEU A 135 7.05 0.08 0.02
CA LEU A 135 8.47 0.42 0.06
C LEU A 135 9.24 -0.16 -1.12
N VAL A 136 8.89 -1.37 -1.58
CA VAL A 136 9.55 -2.00 -2.73
C VAL A 136 9.31 -1.15 -3.98
N GLY A 137 10.40 -0.77 -4.65
CA GLY A 137 10.38 0.12 -5.81
C GLY A 137 10.43 1.62 -5.47
N SER A 138 10.21 2.00 -4.20
CA SER A 138 10.36 3.37 -3.71
C SER A 138 11.83 3.74 -3.48
N TRP A 139 12.09 5.01 -3.16
CA TRP A 139 13.44 5.53 -2.93
C TRP A 139 13.61 5.96 -1.48
N ILE A 140 14.67 5.49 -0.83
CA ILE A 140 15.11 6.01 0.46
C ILE A 140 16.02 7.21 0.26
N HIS A 141 15.74 8.27 1.01
CA HIS A 141 16.59 9.44 1.17
C HIS A 141 17.25 9.36 2.55
N VAL A 142 18.57 9.40 2.59
CA VAL A 142 19.34 9.44 3.84
C VAL A 142 19.92 10.85 3.99
N ALA A 143 19.73 11.46 5.16
CA ALA A 143 20.34 12.74 5.47
C ALA A 143 21.87 12.60 5.55
N ASN A 144 22.59 13.44 4.80
CA ASN A 144 24.04 13.50 4.82
C ASN A 144 24.54 14.95 4.72
N ASP A 145 25.83 15.14 4.52
CA ASP A 145 26.52 16.44 4.39
C ASP A 145 26.18 17.22 3.12
N GLY A 146 25.40 16.66 2.18
CA GLY A 146 24.97 17.32 0.96
C GLY A 146 26.02 17.36 -0.15
N GLU A 147 27.20 16.77 0.03
CA GLU A 147 28.22 16.70 -1.04
C GLU A 147 27.77 15.83 -2.22
N ARG A 148 27.00 14.78 -1.92
CA ARG A 148 26.40 13.87 -2.89
C ARG A 148 25.03 13.41 -2.42
N ASN A 149 24.12 13.17 -3.36
CA ASN A 149 22.78 12.67 -3.03
C ASN A 149 22.84 11.24 -2.51
N ALA A 150 22.47 11.02 -1.25
CA ALA A 150 22.27 9.71 -0.64
C ALA A 150 20.84 9.20 -0.87
N CYS A 151 20.53 8.91 -2.14
CA CYS A 151 19.23 8.41 -2.57
C CYS A 151 19.36 7.03 -3.22
N TYR A 152 18.66 6.03 -2.71
CA TYR A 152 18.77 4.64 -3.17
C TYR A 152 17.40 4.03 -3.43
N ARG A 153 17.29 3.16 -4.44
CA ARG A 153 16.05 2.46 -4.73
C ARG A 153 15.98 1.22 -3.85
N ILE A 154 14.82 0.99 -3.27
CA ILE A 154 14.57 -0.19 -2.44
C ILE A 154 14.13 -1.32 -3.36
N GLU A 155 14.91 -2.39 -3.43
CA GLU A 155 14.60 -3.60 -4.19
C GLU A 155 13.86 -4.64 -3.36
N THR A 156 14.24 -4.78 -2.09
CA THR A 156 13.63 -5.73 -1.15
C THR A 156 13.45 -5.13 0.23
N VAL A 157 12.50 -5.65 1.00
CA VAL A 157 12.28 -5.26 2.40
C VAL A 157 12.06 -6.51 3.24
N GLU A 158 12.78 -6.59 4.35
CA GLU A 158 12.63 -7.64 5.36
C GLU A 158 12.34 -7.01 6.72
N VAL A 159 11.36 -7.55 7.44
CA VAL A 159 11.06 -7.14 8.82
C VAL A 159 11.97 -7.95 9.75
N VAL A 160 12.97 -7.28 10.34
CA VAL A 160 13.99 -7.91 11.18
C VAL A 160 13.78 -7.64 12.68
N GLY A 161 12.84 -6.76 13.02
CA GLY A 161 12.45 -6.44 14.39
C GLY A 161 11.09 -5.75 14.47
N ARG A 162 10.69 -5.35 15.68
CA ARG A 162 9.38 -4.69 15.90
C ARG A 162 9.27 -3.34 15.17
N ASP A 163 10.36 -2.61 15.15
CA ASP A 163 10.53 -1.28 14.56
C ASP A 163 11.73 -1.25 13.59
N GLN A 164 12.24 -2.42 13.20
CA GLN A 164 13.41 -2.54 12.34
C GLN A 164 13.10 -3.19 11.00
N LEU A 165 13.57 -2.55 9.94
CA LEU A 165 13.49 -3.04 8.57
C LEU A 165 14.88 -3.12 7.97
N ARG A 166 15.17 -4.21 7.26
CA ARG A 166 16.31 -4.31 6.35
C ARG A 166 15.82 -4.00 4.93
N LEU A 167 16.44 -3.01 4.31
CA LEU A 167 16.16 -2.56 2.96
C LEU A 167 17.29 -3.02 2.04
N GLY A 168 17.00 -3.91 1.10
CA GLY A 168 17.95 -4.33 0.07
C GLY A 168 17.98 -3.33 -1.07
N LEU A 169 19.18 -2.92 -1.49
CA LEU A 169 19.43 -1.89 -2.51
C LEU A 169 20.11 -2.45 -3.77
N GLY A 170 20.28 -3.78 -3.83
CA GLY A 170 20.99 -4.43 -4.94
C GLY A 170 22.43 -3.94 -5.07
N ALA A 171 22.85 -3.68 -6.30
CA ALA A 171 24.23 -3.28 -6.62
C ALA A 171 24.55 -1.79 -6.36
N GLN A 172 23.62 -1.03 -5.78
CA GLN A 172 23.85 0.39 -5.49
C GLN A 172 24.85 0.56 -4.34
N THR A 173 26.04 1.09 -4.65
CA THR A 173 27.09 1.31 -3.64
C THR A 173 26.74 2.45 -2.68
N LEU A 174 27.04 2.25 -1.41
CA LEU A 174 26.97 3.26 -0.35
C LEU A 174 28.32 3.97 -0.13
N VAL A 175 29.39 3.44 -0.75
CA VAL A 175 30.74 3.99 -0.71
C VAL A 175 30.81 5.24 -1.61
N ARG A 176 31.24 6.35 -1.03
CA ARG A 176 31.49 7.61 -1.71
C ARG A 176 32.88 7.62 -2.34
N SER A 177 33.91 7.32 -1.55
CA SER A 177 35.31 7.26 -2.00
C SER A 177 36.13 6.31 -1.13
N LEU A 178 37.40 6.12 -1.50
CA LEU A 178 38.40 5.64 -0.55
C LEU A 178 38.58 6.68 0.56
N ALA A 179 38.89 6.21 1.77
CA ALA A 179 39.27 7.08 2.88
C ALA A 179 40.63 7.75 2.63
N ASP A 180 41.56 7.02 2.02
CA ASP A 180 42.83 7.53 1.50
C ASP A 180 42.95 7.16 0.01
N PRO A 181 42.97 8.13 -0.92
CA PRO A 181 43.08 7.87 -2.35
C PRO A 181 44.36 7.10 -2.76
N THR A 182 45.39 7.10 -1.92
CA THR A 182 46.68 6.44 -2.17
C THR A 182 46.81 5.09 -1.49
N ASN A 183 45.86 4.72 -0.62
CA ASN A 183 45.85 3.46 0.10
C ASN A 183 44.49 2.77 -0.07
N ALA A 184 44.41 1.83 -1.00
CA ALA A 184 43.19 1.08 -1.28
C ALA A 184 42.71 0.22 -0.09
N ASP A 185 43.60 -0.12 0.84
CA ASP A 185 43.28 -0.87 2.07
C ASP A 185 42.94 0.06 3.25
N GLY A 186 42.94 1.38 3.03
CA GLY A 186 42.66 2.40 4.04
C GLY A 186 41.18 2.53 4.43
N GLY A 187 40.30 1.75 3.80
CA GLY A 187 38.85 1.79 4.00
C GLY A 187 38.13 2.81 3.13
N TYR A 188 36.86 3.06 3.46
CA TYR A 188 35.93 3.81 2.63
C TYR A 188 35.29 4.97 3.39
N THR A 189 34.95 6.03 2.65
CA THR A 189 33.97 7.03 3.09
C THR A 189 32.60 6.66 2.51
N HIS A 190 31.53 7.02 3.20
CA HIS A 190 30.17 6.62 2.82
C HIS A 190 29.24 7.82 2.70
N ASP A 191 28.25 7.69 1.84
CA ASP A 191 27.14 8.65 1.72
C ASP A 191 26.10 8.49 2.85
N VAL A 192 26.23 7.42 3.64
CA VAL A 192 25.33 7.02 4.72
C VAL A 192 26.12 6.91 6.02
N ALA A 193 25.49 7.29 7.13
CA ALA A 193 26.05 7.11 8.46
C ALA A 193 25.00 6.49 9.39
N ASN A 194 25.45 5.79 10.44
CA ASN A 194 24.56 5.37 11.51
C ASN A 194 23.92 6.60 12.17
N GLU A 195 22.70 6.44 12.69
CA GLU A 195 21.85 7.49 13.26
C GLU A 195 21.37 8.57 12.28
N ALA A 196 21.81 8.53 11.01
CA ALA A 196 21.34 9.42 9.96
C ALA A 196 19.82 9.28 9.79
N ALA A 197 19.14 10.43 9.74
CA ALA A 197 17.70 10.46 9.52
C ALA A 197 17.36 9.97 8.11
N ILE A 198 16.27 9.22 7.97
CA ILE A 198 15.79 8.73 6.69
C ILE A 198 14.39 9.24 6.38
N THR A 199 14.09 9.33 5.09
CA THR A 199 12.73 9.53 4.59
C THR A 199 12.51 8.69 3.34
N VAL A 200 11.44 7.89 3.32
CA VAL A 200 10.97 7.19 2.13
C VAL A 200 9.61 7.77 1.77
N PRO A 201 9.49 8.60 0.72
CA PRO A 201 8.19 9.07 0.24
C PRO A 201 7.33 7.87 -0.19
N LEU A 202 6.09 7.81 0.28
CA LEU A 202 5.18 6.70 -0.03
C LEU A 202 4.06 7.20 -0.95
N GLY A 203 4.10 6.76 -2.21
CA GLY A 203 3.03 7.02 -3.18
C GLY A 203 1.71 6.37 -2.77
N TYR A 204 0.59 6.98 -3.17
CA TYR A 204 -0.76 6.42 -3.00
C TYR A 204 -1.41 6.22 -4.37
N GLU A 205 -1.58 4.97 -4.79
CA GLU A 205 -2.49 4.62 -5.89
C GLU A 205 -3.80 4.16 -5.26
N GLY A 206 -4.88 4.90 -5.51
CA GLY A 206 -6.19 4.77 -4.86
C GLY A 206 -7.24 3.99 -5.65
#